data_AF-A0A2P4P7H9-F1
#
_entry.id   AF-A0A2P4P7H9-F1
#
_cell.length_a   1.000
_cell.length_b   1.000
_cell.length_c   1.000
_cell.angle_alpha   90.00
_cell.angle_beta   90.00
_cell.angle_gamma   90.00
#
_symmetry.space_group_name_H-M   'P 1'
#
loop_
_entity.id
_entity.type
_entity.pdbx_description
1 polymer ?
#
loop_
_entity_poly.entity_id
_entity_poly.type
_entity_poly.pdbx_seq_one_letter_code
_entity_poly.pdbx_strand_id
1 'polypeptide(L)' 'FGKSGNTIIDDFILKKKLRWIPYNKFKNVEYLNEGGFGTIYKATWLNNDNVKKVILKCHKNLNENLNEFLKEV' A
#
# COMPACT_ATOMS: atom_id res chain seq x y z
N PHE A 1 -8.33 9.37 -9.80
CA PHE A 1 -7.55 8.42 -8.99
C PHE A 1 -6.64 7.62 -9.90
N GLY A 2 -5.39 7.36 -9.50
CA GLY A 2 -4.35 6.86 -10.40
C GLY A 2 -4.45 5.36 -10.68
N LYS A 3 -3.71 4.90 -11.72
CA LYS A 3 -3.44 3.49 -11.99
C LYS A 3 -2.10 3.10 -11.38
N SER A 4 -1.93 1.83 -11.01
CA SER A 4 -0.66 1.28 -10.53
C SER A 4 0.34 1.05 -11.66
N GLY A 5 -0.14 0.92 -12.90
CA GLY A 5 0.66 0.53 -14.05
C GLY A 5 0.74 -0.99 -14.26
N ASN A 6 0.11 -1.78 -13.38
CA ASN A 6 -0.03 -3.23 -13.52
C ASN A 6 -1.53 -3.57 -13.67
N THR A 7 -1.88 -4.22 -14.79
CA THR A 7 -3.28 -4.51 -15.14
C THR A 7 -3.96 -5.46 -14.16
N ILE A 8 -3.25 -6.45 -13.61
CA ILE A 8 -3.79 -7.42 -12.64
C ILE A 8 -4.12 -6.71 -11.32
N ILE A 9 -3.20 -5.86 -10.86
CA ILE A 9 -3.39 -5.07 -9.64
C ILE A 9 -4.52 -4.05 -9.83
N ASP A 10 -4.57 -3.38 -10.98
CA ASP A 10 -5.63 -2.41 -11.28
C ASP A 10 -7.02 -3.06 -11.32
N ASP A 11 -7.14 -4.27 -11.91
CA ASP A 11 -8.40 -5.03 -11.91
C ASP A 11 -8.81 -5.42 -10.48
N PHE A 12 -7.88 -5.90 -9.66
CA PHE A 12 -8.15 -6.22 -8.26
C PHE A 12 -8.63 -4.99 -7.47
N ILE A 13 -7.93 -3.87 -7.61
CA ILE A 13 -8.28 -2.60 -6.96
C ILE A 13 -9.69 -2.17 -7.38
N LEU A 14 -10.02 -2.26 -8.68
CA LEU A 14 -11.35 -1.94 -9.19
C LEU A 14 -12.42 -2.88 -8.62
N LYS A 15 -12.19 -4.20 -8.68
CA LYS A 15 -13.11 -5.24 -8.20
C LYS A 15 -13.39 -5.11 -6.71
N LYS A 16 -12.38 -4.79 -5.91
CA LYS A 16 -12.49 -4.60 -4.45
C LYS A 16 -12.87 -3.17 -4.05
N LYS A 17 -13.12 -2.27 -5.02
CA LYS A 17 -13.44 -0.84 -4.81
C LYS A 17 -12.40 -0.12 -3.92
N LEU A 18 -11.14 -0.51 -4.05
CA LEU A 18 -10.02 0.08 -3.35
C LEU A 18 -9.53 1.33 -4.09
N ARG A 19 -8.72 2.15 -3.42
CA ARG A 19 -8.11 3.33 -4.02
C ARG A 19 -6.59 3.18 -4.06
N TRP A 20 -6.04 3.23 -5.27
CA TRP A 20 -4.60 3.36 -5.46
C TRP A 20 -4.10 4.75 -5.07
N ILE A 21 -3.01 4.78 -4.31
CA ILE A 21 -2.31 6.02 -3.91
C ILE A 21 -0.85 5.87 -4.30
N PRO A 22 -0.30 6.74 -5.17
CA PRO A 22 1.09 6.64 -5.57
C PRO A 22 2.02 6.95 -4.39
N TYR A 23 3.13 6.23 -4.32
CA TYR A 23 4.07 6.30 -3.20
C TYR A 23 4.60 7.72 -2.94
N ASN A 24 4.76 8.52 -3.98
CA ASN A 24 5.23 9.91 -3.90
C ASN A 24 4.30 10.86 -3.11
N LYS A 25 3.07 10.45 -2.77
CA LYS A 25 2.14 11.20 -1.91
C LYS A 25 2.40 10.98 -0.42
N PHE A 26 3.28 10.05 -0.06
CA PHE A 26 3.70 9.83 1.31
C PHE A 26 5.03 10.56 1.58
N LYS A 27 5.13 11.20 2.75
CA LYS A 27 6.30 11.91 3.26
C LYS A 27 6.63 11.42 4.66
N ASN A 28 7.85 11.68 5.11
CA ASN A 28 8.34 11.28 6.45
C ASN A 28 8.04 9.81 6.72
N VAL A 29 8.44 8.94 5.77
CA VAL A 29 8.26 7.49 5.90
C VAL A 29 9.33 6.99 6.85
N GLU A 30 8.92 6.57 8.04
CA GLU A 30 9.78 6.13 9.12
C GLU A 30 9.47 4.69 9.47
N TYR A 31 10.52 3.90 9.69
CA TYR A 31 10.36 2.53 10.19
C TYR A 31 9.71 2.56 11.57
N LEU A 32 8.71 1.71 11.78
CA LEU A 32 8.05 1.55 13.06
C LEU A 32 8.44 0.24 13.74
N ASN A 33 8.20 -0.88 13.06
CA ASN A 33 8.45 -2.21 13.61
C ASN A 33 8.44 -3.25 12.49
N GLU A 34 8.94 -4.44 12.80
CA GLU A 34 8.92 -5.59 11.92
C GLU A 34 8.41 -6.81 12.69
N GLY A 35 7.48 -7.53 12.09
CA GLY A 35 6.93 -8.76 12.65
C GLY A 35 6.92 -9.89 11.63
N GLY A 36 6.33 -11.03 12.01
CA GLY A 36 6.24 -12.21 11.14
C GLY A 36 5.49 -11.97 9.82
N PHE A 37 4.60 -10.97 9.78
CA PHE A 37 3.76 -10.66 8.61
C PHE A 37 4.27 -9.50 7.76
N GLY A 38 5.45 -8.97 8.06
CA GLY A 38 6.06 -7.87 7.30
C GLY A 38 6.55 -6.71 8.16
N THR A 39 6.91 -5.64 7.46
CA THR A 39 7.50 -4.43 8.03
C THR A 39 6.46 -3.33 8.06
N ILE A 40 6.38 -2.61 9.17
CA ILE A 40 5.44 -1.53 9.41
C ILE A 40 6.21 -0.21 9.41
N TYR A 41 5.68 0.77 8.67
CA TYR A 41 6.20 2.12 8.62
C TYR A 41 5.11 3.11 9.05
N LYS A 42 5.52 4.23 9.66
CA LYS A 42 4.68 5.41 9.83
C LYS A 42 4.97 6.36 8.68
N ALA A 43 3.94 6.99 8.15
CA ALA A 43 4.11 8.00 7.12
C ALA A 43 3.08 9.12 7.26
N THR A 44 3.36 10.22 6.59
CA THR A 44 2.43 11.33 6.41
C THR A 44 1.92 11.31 4.99
N TRP A 45 0.62 11.07 4.81
CA TRP A 45 -0.05 11.13 3.52
C TRP A 45 -0.54 12.56 3.24
N LEU A 46 -0.06 13.14 2.14
CA LEU A 46 -0.45 14.47 1.68
C LEU A 46 -1.55 14.34 0.61
N ASN A 47 -2.77 14.71 0.98
CA ASN A 47 -3.90 14.70 0.07
C ASN A 47 -4.43 16.12 -0.16
N ASN A 48 -3.82 16.81 -1.13
CA ASN A 48 -4.08 18.19 -1.61
C ASN A 48 -4.19 19.26 -0.52
N ASP A 49 -5.14 19.14 0.42
CA ASP A 49 -5.40 20.08 1.51
C ASP A 49 -5.38 19.41 2.90
N ASN A 50 -5.15 18.09 2.96
CA ASN A 50 -5.18 17.31 4.20
C ASN A 50 -3.87 16.55 4.42
N VAL A 51 -3.33 16.70 5.62
CA VAL A 51 -2.18 15.96 6.12
C VAL A 51 -2.70 14.87 7.05
N LYS A 52 -2.47 13.59 6.70
CA LYS A 52 -2.90 12.46 7.53
C LYS A 52 -1.71 11.60 7.94
N LYS A 53 -1.60 11.29 9.22
CA LYS A 53 -0.70 10.23 9.69
C LYS A 53 -1.30 8.88 9.32
N VAL A 54 -0.52 8.05 8.66
CA VAL A 54 -0.93 6.72 8.18
C VAL A 54 0.10 5.68 8.57
N ILE A 55 -0.34 4.42 8.61
CA ILE A 55 0.52 3.26 8.78
C ILE A 55 0.62 2.56 7.42
N LEU A 56 1.85 2.34 6.97
CA LEU A 56 2.13 1.54 5.77
C LEU A 56 2.60 0.16 6.22
N LYS A 57 1.89 -0.89 5.80
CA LYS A 57 2.30 -2.28 6.03
C LYS A 57 2.87 -2.84 4.73
N CYS A 58 4.14 -3.21 4.76
CA CYS A 58 4.84 -3.82 3.64
C CYS A 58 5.05 -5.31 3.94
N HIS A 59 4.45 -6.19 3.14
CA HIS A 59 4.69 -7.63 3.26
C HIS A 59 6.06 -7.97 2.66
N LYS A 60 6.85 -8.78 3.37
CA LYS A 60 8.21 -9.17 2.95
C LYS A 60 8.24 -10.02 1.67
N ASN A 61 7.13 -10.68 1.34
CA ASN A 61 7.11 -11.73 0.31
C ASN A 61 6.19 -11.41 -0.88
N LEU A 62 6.43 -10.27 -1.55
CA LEU A 62 5.73 -9.93 -2.79
C LEU A 62 6.16 -10.79 -4.00
N ASN A 63 7.26 -11.54 -3.88
CA ASN A 63 7.93 -12.18 -5.00
C ASN A 63 7.50 -13.64 -5.25
N GLU A 64 6.80 -14.29 -4.31
CA GLU A 64 6.47 -15.72 -4.43
C GLU A 64 4.99 -16.00 -4.74
N ASN A 65 4.03 -15.17 -4.31
CA ASN A 65 2.63 -15.40 -4.67
C ASN A 65 1.70 -14.18 -4.46
N LEU A 66 1.73 -13.21 -5.38
CA LEU A 66 0.80 -12.06 -5.37
C LEU A 66 -0.67 -12.52 -5.27
N ASN A 67 -1.00 -13.67 -5.88
CA ASN A 67 -2.36 -14.22 -5.87
C ASN A 67 -2.83 -14.69 -4.49
N GLU A 68 -1.92 -15.12 -3.61
CA GLU A 68 -2.25 -15.55 -2.25
C GLU A 68 -2.53 -14.34 -1.36
N PHE A 69 -1.73 -13.29 -1.51
CA PHE A 69 -1.97 -12.00 -0.86
C PHE A 69 -3.32 -11.38 -1.26
N LEU A 70 -3.68 -11.43 -2.56
CA LEU A 70 -4.96 -10.91 -3.04
C LEU A 70 -6.18 -11.73 -2.58
N LYS A 71 -5.99 -12.99 -2.13
CA LYS A 71 -7.07 -13.82 -1.58
C LYS A 71 -7.35 -13.55 -0.10
N GLU A 72 -6.40 -12.96 0.62
CA GLU A 72 -6.51 -12.71 2.06
C GLU A 72 -7.41 -11.49 2.41
N VAL A 73 -7.99 -10.81 1.41
CA VAL A 73 -8.78 -9.56 1.54
C VAL A 73 -10.27 -9.77 1.32
#